data_AF-A0A6A4G3L1-F1
#
_entry.id   AF-A0A6A4G3L1-F1
#
_cell.length_a   1.000
_cell.length_b   1.000
_cell.length_c   1.000
_cell.angle_alpha   90.00
_cell.angle_beta   90.00
_cell.angle_gamma   90.00
#
_symmetry.space_group_name_H-M   'P 1'
#
loop_
_entity.id
_entity.type
_entity.pdbx_description
1 polymer ?
#
loop_
_entity_poly.entity_id
_entity_poly.type
_entity_poly.pdbx_seq_one_letter_code
_entity_poly.pdbx_strand_id
1 'polypeptide(L)'
;MFDRQKGGKRQIERRRQAEKFKLSSSQIVLLENRYKAARNRGGQVDYEKASRTMNFDKFTGHADKLKAYEGHVISMLKKALQQKRALDAGCRKKTQEEGTEELVTREAQHLQQIATLQNHIQNLEAQANSDNVQAENRKLQNDLENTNKQLHAALKRSEADCNKAQENARQASELQLQLATVQEKYKKLKKKLQSQKAAKQPSQTTTWLQTRASKLELDEQRLETAKFKLELRENKLSSKEEELEKKRVALQEQEQEQNNERSRLKAQRFMLDKEIKRHDEKATTDKQAHETHMMKQKAMLDEITKKKDALASHESLKKTADDWKQKCIRAENEAAAARVPYATLESLQDENRFLKKIVDSLDACCSTERRIDDFAKHRVNDFQTMPRKSRRELIISWLEGFDHRRASWLHGRFAAFVHDRNRICHDNGVLQVDHNRFLRVCDEIKQDLDQLDEDTRNAHLLL
;
A
#
# COMPACT_ATOMS: atom_id res chain seq x y z
N MET A 1 15.34 -46.50 -18.59
CA MET A 1 15.30 -47.95 -18.32
C MET A 1 15.53 -48.12 -16.83
N PHE A 2 14.50 -48.40 -16.04
CA PHE A 2 14.62 -48.61 -14.60
C PHE A 2 13.94 -49.93 -14.23
N ASP A 3 14.75 -50.93 -13.94
CA ASP A 3 14.33 -52.26 -13.55
C ASP A 3 13.65 -52.26 -12.17
N ARG A 4 12.41 -52.75 -12.13
CA ARG A 4 11.67 -53.02 -10.91
C ARG A 4 12.05 -54.41 -10.39
N GLN A 5 12.93 -54.48 -9.39
CA GLN A 5 13.03 -55.69 -8.57
C GLN A 5 11.87 -55.74 -7.56
N LYS A 6 11.00 -56.73 -7.73
CA LYS A 6 9.98 -57.13 -6.76
C LYS A 6 10.63 -57.96 -5.64
N GLY A 7 10.20 -57.69 -4.40
CA GLY A 7 9.92 -58.75 -3.44
C GLY A 7 10.98 -59.06 -2.37
N GLY A 8 11.17 -58.15 -1.41
CA GLY A 8 11.70 -58.47 -0.09
C GLY A 8 10.61 -58.26 0.97
N LYS A 9 10.19 -59.33 1.67
CA LYS A 9 9.30 -59.25 2.84
C LYS A 9 9.94 -58.32 3.87
N ARG A 10 9.31 -57.17 4.16
CA ARG A 10 9.77 -56.27 5.22
C ARG A 10 9.57 -56.96 6.56
N GLN A 11 10.67 -57.31 7.22
CA GLN A 11 10.71 -57.70 8.62
C GLN A 11 10.21 -56.49 9.43
N ILE A 12 8.98 -56.58 9.97
CA ILE A 12 8.43 -55.55 10.86
C ILE A 12 9.15 -55.74 12.20
N GLU A 13 10.27 -55.04 12.39
CA GLU A 13 10.85 -54.88 13.72
C GLU A 13 9.75 -54.33 14.65
N ARG A 14 9.56 -55.00 15.79
CA ARG A 14 8.64 -54.53 16.84
C ARG A 14 9.11 -53.14 17.27
N ARG A 15 8.43 -52.09 16.80
CA ARG A 15 8.69 -50.70 17.19
C ARG A 15 8.81 -50.61 18.70
N ARG A 16 9.91 -50.03 19.19
CA ARG A 16 10.13 -49.79 20.61
C ARG A 16 8.95 -48.95 21.15
N GLN A 17 8.47 -49.20 22.37
CA GLN A 17 7.29 -48.50 22.94
C GLN A 17 7.39 -46.95 22.86
N ALA A 18 8.60 -46.40 22.87
CA ALA A 18 8.86 -44.96 22.70
C ALA A 18 8.53 -44.43 21.28
N GLU A 19 8.61 -45.26 20.24
CA GLU A 19 8.28 -44.87 18.86
C GLU A 19 6.77 -44.89 18.58
N LYS A 20 5.99 -45.54 19.45
CA LYS A 20 4.53 -45.67 19.30
C LYS A 20 3.83 -44.31 19.33
N PHE A 21 4.34 -43.37 20.14
CA PHE A 21 3.74 -42.06 20.37
C PHE A 21 4.53 -40.90 19.74
N LYS A 22 5.32 -41.17 18.71
CA LYS A 22 6.06 -40.13 18.00
C LYS A 22 5.16 -39.41 17.00
N LEU A 23 5.04 -38.09 17.12
CA LEU A 23 4.38 -37.25 16.11
C LEU A 23 5.25 -37.13 14.86
N SER A 24 4.63 -37.27 13.69
CA SER A 24 5.23 -36.86 12.41
C SER A 24 5.22 -35.34 12.25
N SER A 25 6.06 -34.80 11.36
CA SER A 25 6.15 -33.35 11.12
C SER A 25 4.79 -32.72 10.75
N SER A 26 3.95 -33.40 9.98
CA SER A 26 2.60 -32.91 9.65
C SER A 26 1.67 -32.90 10.87
N GLN A 27 1.74 -33.93 11.73
CA GLN A 27 0.97 -33.98 12.97
C GLN A 27 1.40 -32.90 13.97
N ILE A 28 2.69 -32.55 13.99
CA ILE A 28 3.21 -31.44 14.78
C ILE A 28 2.59 -30.11 14.32
N VAL A 29 2.56 -29.83 13.01
CA VAL A 29 1.91 -28.61 12.46
C VAL A 29 0.41 -28.57 12.76
N LEU A 30 -0.27 -29.71 12.68
CA LEU A 30 -1.69 -29.79 13.06
C LEU A 30 -1.90 -29.49 14.55
N LEU A 31 -0.98 -29.93 15.40
CA LEU A 31 -1.02 -29.63 16.84
C LEU A 31 -0.74 -28.15 17.12
N GLU A 32 0.22 -27.53 16.41
CA GLU A 32 0.47 -26.08 16.46
C GLU A 32 -0.76 -25.27 16.09
N ASN A 33 -1.47 -25.65 15.02
CA ASN A 33 -2.67 -24.94 14.57
C ASN A 33 -3.80 -25.05 15.60
N ARG A 34 -3.98 -26.23 16.21
CA ARG A 34 -4.92 -26.42 17.31
C ARG A 34 -4.54 -25.60 18.54
N TYR A 35 -3.25 -25.52 18.86
CA TYR A 35 -2.73 -24.70 19.95
C TYR A 35 -3.00 -23.21 19.73
N LYS A 36 -2.69 -22.69 18.54
CA LYS A 36 -3.02 -21.29 18.16
C LYS A 36 -4.52 -21.03 18.25
N ALA A 37 -5.35 -21.92 17.69
CA ALA A 37 -6.80 -21.77 17.70
C ALA A 37 -7.40 -21.78 19.11
N ALA A 38 -6.89 -22.64 20.01
CA ALA A 38 -7.31 -22.67 21.40
C ALA A 38 -6.94 -21.38 22.14
N ARG A 39 -5.70 -20.90 21.96
CA ARG A 39 -5.23 -19.66 22.59
C ARG A 39 -5.96 -18.42 22.08
N ASN A 40 -6.28 -18.35 20.78
CA ASN A 40 -7.07 -17.27 20.20
C ASN A 40 -8.49 -17.19 20.80
N ARG A 41 -9.01 -18.30 21.32
CA ARG A 41 -10.31 -18.39 22.00
C ARG A 41 -10.18 -18.24 23.52
N GLY A 42 -8.99 -17.94 24.05
CA GLY A 42 -8.73 -17.84 25.49
C GLY A 42 -8.71 -19.18 26.24
N GLY A 43 -8.72 -20.31 25.53
CA GLY A 43 -8.82 -21.65 26.12
C GLY A 43 -7.55 -22.49 26.02
N GLN A 44 -7.65 -23.73 26.52
CA GLN A 44 -6.62 -24.77 26.37
C GLN A 44 -6.99 -25.75 25.24
N VAL A 45 -6.00 -26.48 24.72
CA VAL A 45 -6.24 -27.53 23.73
C VAL A 45 -6.94 -28.70 24.41
N ASP A 46 -8.08 -29.11 23.86
CA ASP A 46 -8.77 -30.33 24.26
C ASP A 46 -8.05 -31.56 23.68
N TYR A 47 -7.06 -32.05 24.43
CA TYR A 47 -6.24 -33.20 24.03
C TYR A 47 -7.01 -34.52 24.03
N GLU A 48 -8.04 -34.64 24.88
CA GLU A 48 -8.96 -35.78 24.90
C GLU A 48 -9.66 -35.91 23.56
N LYS A 49 -10.29 -34.84 23.09
CA LYS A 49 -10.95 -34.79 21.78
C LYS A 49 -9.94 -34.88 20.64
N ALA A 50 -8.78 -34.24 20.75
CA ALA A 50 -7.75 -34.29 19.70
C ALA A 50 -7.20 -35.70 19.49
N SER A 51 -6.98 -36.44 20.58
CA SER A 51 -6.43 -37.81 20.55
C SER A 51 -7.32 -38.82 19.82
N ARG A 52 -8.64 -38.56 19.77
CA ARG A 52 -9.63 -39.42 19.08
C ARG A 52 -9.79 -39.08 17.59
N THR A 53 -9.10 -38.06 17.09
CA THR A 53 -9.16 -37.70 15.67
C THR A 53 -8.27 -38.61 14.84
N MET A 54 -8.65 -38.87 13.59
CA MET A 54 -7.85 -39.69 12.65
C MET A 54 -6.43 -39.16 12.46
N ASN A 55 -6.20 -37.87 12.67
CA ASN A 55 -4.88 -37.26 12.58
C ASN A 55 -3.95 -37.63 13.74
N PHE A 56 -4.48 -38.13 14.86
CA PHE A 56 -3.72 -38.55 16.04
C PHE A 56 -4.14 -39.95 16.51
N ASP A 57 -4.55 -40.81 15.59
CA ASP A 57 -5.00 -42.19 15.81
C ASP A 57 -4.15 -42.98 16.82
N LYS A 58 -2.81 -42.86 16.74
CA LYS A 58 -1.85 -43.51 17.64
C LYS A 58 -1.94 -43.07 19.10
N PHE A 59 -2.62 -41.95 19.37
CA PHE A 59 -2.81 -41.37 20.69
C PHE A 59 -4.22 -41.63 21.24
N THR A 60 -5.08 -42.37 20.55
CA THR A 60 -6.43 -42.70 21.02
C THR A 60 -6.36 -43.36 22.40
N GLY A 61 -7.03 -42.78 23.40
CA GLY A 61 -6.99 -43.24 24.79
C GLY A 61 -5.73 -42.83 25.58
N HIS A 62 -4.85 -42.02 24.99
CA HIS A 62 -3.58 -41.55 25.56
C HIS A 62 -3.38 -40.04 25.33
N ALA A 63 -4.36 -39.24 25.76
CA ALA A 63 -4.36 -37.78 25.61
C ALA A 63 -3.22 -37.10 26.39
N ASP A 64 -2.79 -37.69 27.50
CA ASP A 64 -1.63 -37.31 28.31
C ASP A 64 -0.34 -37.27 27.47
N LYS A 65 -0.13 -38.28 26.61
CA LYS A 65 1.05 -38.36 25.74
C LYS A 65 1.02 -37.33 24.61
N LEU A 66 -0.17 -36.97 24.13
CA LEU A 66 -0.33 -35.89 23.15
C LEU A 66 -0.09 -34.52 23.79
N LYS A 67 -0.57 -34.33 25.03
CA LYS A 67 -0.32 -33.12 25.83
C LYS A 67 1.17 -32.91 26.14
N ALA A 68 1.95 -33.98 26.32
CA ALA A 68 3.39 -33.87 26.52
C ALA A 68 4.14 -33.15 25.38
N TYR A 69 3.59 -33.13 24.16
CA TYR A 69 4.14 -32.39 23.02
C TYR A 69 3.84 -30.88 23.03
N GLU A 70 3.00 -30.39 23.95
CA GLU A 70 2.66 -28.97 24.06
C GLU A 70 3.89 -28.10 24.27
N GLY A 71 4.82 -28.51 25.15
CA GLY A 71 6.05 -27.76 25.40
C GLY A 71 6.93 -27.63 24.15
N HIS A 72 6.97 -28.67 23.32
CA HIS A 72 7.70 -28.67 22.05
C HIS A 72 7.08 -27.69 21.05
N VAL A 73 5.75 -27.73 20.89
CA VAL A 73 4.97 -26.81 20.06
C VAL A 73 5.17 -25.35 20.50
N ILE A 74 5.07 -25.08 21.79
CA ILE A 74 5.29 -23.72 22.35
C ILE A 74 6.70 -23.21 22.03
N SER A 75 7.72 -24.06 22.17
CA SER A 75 9.10 -23.71 21.87
C SER A 75 9.30 -23.30 20.41
N MET A 76 8.72 -24.05 19.47
CA MET A 76 8.79 -23.72 18.04
C MET A 76 8.06 -22.42 17.72
N LEU A 77 6.87 -22.20 18.29
CA LEU A 77 6.11 -20.96 18.09
C LEU A 77 6.83 -19.74 18.65
N LYS A 78 7.52 -19.88 19.80
CA LYS A 78 8.36 -18.81 20.37
C LYS A 78 9.54 -18.48 19.46
N LYS A 79 10.23 -19.50 18.92
CA LYS A 79 11.32 -19.29 17.96
C LYS A 79 10.85 -18.60 16.68
N ALA A 80 9.71 -19.03 16.13
CA ALA A 80 9.12 -18.41 14.95
C ALA A 80 8.70 -16.95 15.20
N LEU A 81 8.16 -16.65 16.39
CA LEU A 81 7.83 -15.28 16.79
C LEU A 81 9.08 -14.41 16.94
N GLN A 82 10.15 -14.94 17.51
CA GLN A 82 11.42 -14.23 17.65
C GLN A 82 12.05 -13.94 16.28
N GLN A 83 12.03 -14.91 15.35
CA GLN A 83 12.46 -14.70 13.97
C GLN A 83 11.64 -13.63 13.27
N LYS A 84 10.30 -13.67 13.42
CA LYS A 84 9.41 -12.64 12.87
C LYS A 84 9.74 -11.26 13.44
N ARG A 85 9.95 -11.14 14.75
CA ARG A 85 10.36 -9.87 15.39
C ARG A 85 11.73 -9.38 14.92
N ALA A 86 12.67 -10.28 14.64
CA ALA A 86 13.97 -9.91 14.09
C ALA A 86 13.85 -9.37 12.65
N LEU A 87 12.97 -9.96 11.83
CA LEU A 87 12.64 -9.43 10.51
C LEU A 87 11.93 -8.07 10.60
N ASP A 88 10.94 -7.95 11.49
CA ASP A 88 10.19 -6.72 11.70
C ASP A 88 11.08 -5.60 12.29
N ALA A 89 12.09 -5.94 13.10
CA ALA A 89 13.09 -4.97 13.62
C ALA A 89 14.00 -4.41 12.52
N GLY A 90 14.17 -5.11 11.40
CA GLY A 90 14.79 -4.60 10.17
C GLY A 90 13.88 -3.62 9.40
N CYS A 91 12.59 -3.55 9.74
CA CYS A 91 11.59 -2.66 9.15
C CYS A 91 11.18 -1.53 10.12
N ARG A 92 12.14 -0.89 10.80
CA ARG A 92 11.81 0.37 11.50
C ARG A 92 11.43 1.42 10.47
N LYS A 93 10.21 1.98 10.61
CA LYS A 93 9.82 3.23 9.96
C LYS A 93 10.77 4.30 10.46
N LYS A 94 11.79 4.63 9.66
CA LYS A 94 12.65 5.81 9.86
C LYS A 94 11.74 7.02 9.96
N THR A 95 12.07 7.97 10.83
CA THR A 95 11.35 9.25 10.84
C THR A 95 11.54 9.93 9.49
N GLN A 96 10.63 10.84 9.12
CA GLN A 96 10.73 11.54 7.84
C GLN A 96 12.08 12.25 7.68
N GLU A 97 12.65 12.78 8.76
CA GLU A 97 13.95 13.42 8.82
C GLU A 97 15.11 12.45 8.53
N GLU A 98 15.15 11.30 9.20
CA GLU A 98 16.17 10.25 8.94
C GLU A 98 16.11 9.73 7.49
N GLY A 99 14.90 9.61 6.93
CA GLY A 99 14.71 9.23 5.52
C GLY A 99 15.21 10.30 4.55
N THR A 100 15.03 11.59 4.86
CA THR A 100 15.54 12.68 4.02
C THR A 100 17.06 12.78 4.07
N GLU A 101 17.69 12.60 5.23
CA GLU A 101 19.15 12.63 5.35
C GLU A 101 19.81 11.47 4.58
N GLU A 102 19.21 10.28 4.61
CA GLU A 102 19.68 9.14 3.82
C GLU A 102 19.51 9.34 2.32
N LEU A 103 18.42 9.99 1.88
CA LEU A 103 18.24 10.32 0.47
C LEU A 103 19.26 11.35 0.00
N VAL A 104 19.53 12.39 0.78
CA VAL A 104 20.54 13.42 0.46
C VAL A 104 21.94 12.83 0.41
N THR A 105 22.30 11.99 1.38
CA THR A 105 23.62 11.33 1.39
C THR A 105 23.77 10.35 0.22
N ARG A 106 22.71 9.62 -0.13
CA ARG A 106 22.71 8.70 -1.27
C ARG A 106 22.75 9.44 -2.61
N GLU A 107 22.07 10.57 -2.72
CA GLU A 107 22.11 11.45 -3.90
C GLU A 107 23.52 12.02 -4.10
N ALA A 108 24.18 12.49 -3.04
CA ALA A 108 25.56 12.94 -3.11
C ALA A 108 26.53 11.84 -3.57
N GLN A 109 26.35 10.60 -3.07
CA GLN A 109 27.14 9.45 -3.51
C GLN A 109 26.90 9.11 -4.99
N HIS A 110 25.65 9.13 -5.44
CA HIS A 110 25.32 8.88 -6.85
C HIS A 110 25.91 9.96 -7.76
N LEU A 111 25.84 11.25 -7.37
CA LEU A 111 26.45 12.33 -8.13
C LEU A 111 27.97 12.17 -8.25
N GLN A 112 28.64 11.75 -7.17
CA GLN A 112 30.07 11.46 -7.19
C GLN A 112 30.40 10.29 -8.13
N GLN A 113 29.59 9.22 -8.11
CA GLN A 113 29.75 8.08 -9.02
C GLN A 113 29.53 8.48 -10.49
N ILE A 114 28.51 9.28 -10.78
CA ILE A 114 28.23 9.80 -12.12
C ILE A 114 29.41 10.62 -12.63
N ALA A 115 29.96 11.53 -11.82
CA ALA A 115 31.13 12.32 -12.19
C ALA A 115 32.36 11.44 -12.48
N THR A 116 32.57 10.39 -11.68
CA THR A 116 33.67 9.43 -11.88
C THR A 116 33.53 8.68 -13.21
N LEU A 117 32.30 8.22 -13.53
CA LEU A 117 32.01 7.54 -14.79
C LEU A 117 32.17 8.47 -15.99
N GLN A 118 31.71 9.71 -15.90
CA GLN A 118 31.87 10.71 -16.95
C GLN A 118 33.35 10.98 -17.26
N ASN A 119 34.19 11.12 -16.23
CA ASN A 119 35.64 11.27 -16.42
C ASN A 119 36.26 10.02 -17.07
N HIS A 120 35.80 8.82 -16.71
CA HIS A 120 36.30 7.59 -17.32
C HIS A 120 35.93 7.50 -18.81
N ILE A 121 34.70 7.88 -19.17
CA ILE A 121 34.24 7.93 -20.56
C ILE A 121 35.09 8.93 -21.36
N GLN A 122 35.31 10.14 -20.85
CA GLN A 122 36.14 11.15 -21.53
C GLN A 122 37.58 10.66 -21.74
N ASN A 123 38.17 9.95 -20.77
CA ASN A 123 39.51 9.39 -20.92
C ASN A 123 39.56 8.30 -22.00
N LEU A 124 38.55 7.43 -22.08
CA LEU A 124 38.45 6.40 -23.11
C LEU A 124 38.25 7.02 -24.51
N GLU A 125 37.43 8.06 -24.62
CA GLU A 125 37.25 8.82 -25.87
C GLU A 125 38.54 9.49 -26.33
N ALA A 126 39.28 10.11 -25.40
CA ALA A 126 40.59 10.71 -25.69
C ALA A 126 41.62 9.65 -26.12
N GLN A 127 41.57 8.45 -25.53
CA GLN A 127 42.45 7.35 -25.91
C GLN A 127 42.10 6.77 -27.29
N ALA A 128 40.80 6.62 -27.60
CA ALA A 128 40.34 6.15 -28.91
C ALA A 128 40.65 7.17 -30.03
N ASN A 129 40.60 8.46 -29.71
CA ASN A 129 40.95 9.55 -30.61
C ASN A 129 42.45 9.91 -30.59
N SER A 130 43.27 9.14 -29.88
CA SER A 130 44.72 9.32 -29.89
C SER A 130 45.26 9.19 -31.31
N ASP A 131 46.12 10.14 -31.70
CA ASP A 131 46.78 10.18 -33.00
C ASP A 131 47.51 8.86 -33.33
N ASN A 132 47.96 8.12 -32.32
CA ASN A 132 48.64 6.84 -32.51
C ASN A 132 47.68 5.75 -33.03
N VAL A 133 46.48 5.62 -32.43
CA VAL A 133 45.47 4.63 -32.85
C VAL A 133 44.90 4.99 -34.21
N GLN A 134 44.68 6.28 -34.49
CA GLN A 134 44.27 6.73 -35.82
C GLN A 134 45.34 6.52 -36.88
N ALA A 135 46.62 6.76 -36.57
CA ALA A 135 47.72 6.52 -37.49
C ALA A 135 47.87 5.02 -37.82
N GLU A 136 47.71 4.15 -36.83
CA GLU A 136 47.77 2.69 -37.01
C GLU A 136 46.60 2.19 -37.88
N ASN A 137 45.38 2.69 -37.66
CA ASN A 137 44.24 2.40 -38.51
C ASN A 137 44.45 2.86 -39.97
N ARG A 138 44.99 4.07 -40.19
CA ARG A 138 45.32 4.55 -41.54
C ARG A 138 46.37 3.67 -42.21
N LYS A 139 47.37 3.20 -41.45
CA LYS A 139 48.41 2.30 -41.94
C LYS A 139 47.82 0.95 -42.37
N LEU A 140 47.02 0.32 -41.50
CA LEU A 140 46.35 -0.95 -41.80
C LEU A 140 45.42 -0.83 -43.01
N GLN A 141 44.73 0.29 -43.14
CA GLN A 141 43.84 0.54 -44.28
C GLN A 141 44.60 0.69 -45.60
N ASN A 142 45.75 1.38 -45.59
CA ASN A 142 46.64 1.45 -46.75
C ASN A 142 47.25 0.08 -47.11
N ASP A 143 47.64 -0.71 -46.12
CA ASP A 143 48.17 -2.07 -46.33
C ASP A 143 47.10 -3.00 -46.93
N LEU A 144 45.85 -2.89 -46.45
CA LEU A 144 44.71 -3.61 -47.00
C LEU A 144 44.41 -3.21 -48.45
N GLU A 145 44.48 -1.91 -48.78
CA GLU A 145 44.26 -1.43 -50.14
C GLU A 145 45.37 -1.92 -51.09
N ASN A 146 46.63 -1.89 -50.64
CA ASN A 146 47.77 -2.38 -51.42
C ASN A 146 47.71 -3.89 -51.66
N THR A 147 47.37 -4.67 -50.63
CA THR A 147 47.21 -6.13 -50.77
C THR A 147 46.08 -6.47 -51.74
N ASN A 148 44.94 -5.77 -51.67
CA ASN A 148 43.86 -5.95 -52.64
C ASN A 148 44.28 -5.63 -54.09
N LYS A 149 45.04 -4.54 -54.30
CA LYS A 149 45.59 -4.20 -55.63
C LYS A 149 46.52 -5.30 -56.16
N GLN A 150 47.39 -5.85 -55.31
CA GLN A 150 48.28 -6.95 -55.69
C GLN A 150 47.50 -8.23 -56.03
N LEU A 151 46.48 -8.56 -55.24
CA LEU A 151 45.65 -9.75 -55.43
C LEU A 151 44.85 -9.67 -56.73
N HIS A 152 44.29 -8.49 -57.06
CA HIS A 152 43.64 -8.25 -58.35
C HIS A 152 44.61 -8.37 -59.53
N ALA A 153 45.83 -7.84 -59.40
CA ALA A 153 46.85 -7.98 -60.45
C ALA A 153 47.29 -9.43 -60.65
N ALA A 154 47.40 -10.21 -59.58
CA ALA A 154 47.73 -11.63 -59.63
C ALA A 154 46.61 -12.45 -60.29
N LEU A 155 45.34 -12.18 -59.94
CA LEU A 155 44.17 -12.79 -60.58
C LEU A 155 44.18 -12.53 -62.09
N LYS A 156 44.39 -11.28 -62.52
CA LYS A 156 44.40 -10.92 -63.94
C LYS A 156 45.52 -11.62 -64.73
N ARG A 157 46.70 -11.84 -64.11
CA ARG A 157 47.78 -12.62 -64.74
C ARG A 157 47.40 -14.10 -64.83
N SER A 158 46.85 -14.66 -63.77
CA SER A 158 46.39 -16.05 -63.74
C SER A 158 45.32 -16.33 -64.80
N GLU A 159 44.39 -15.41 -65.02
CA GLU A 159 43.39 -15.50 -66.09
C GLU A 159 44.05 -15.48 -67.48
N ALA A 160 45.03 -14.60 -67.70
CA ALA A 160 45.78 -14.55 -68.96
C ALA A 160 46.56 -15.85 -69.22
N ASP A 161 47.18 -16.41 -68.20
CA ASP A 161 47.91 -17.67 -68.28
C ASP A 161 46.97 -18.85 -68.57
N CYS A 162 45.77 -18.86 -67.96
CA CYS A 162 44.74 -19.87 -68.22
C CYS A 162 44.25 -19.81 -69.68
N ASN A 163 43.95 -18.61 -70.19
CA ASN A 163 43.54 -18.42 -71.58
C ASN A 163 44.63 -18.88 -72.57
N LYS A 164 45.90 -18.60 -72.25
CA LYS A 164 47.03 -19.03 -73.08
C LYS A 164 47.23 -20.55 -73.04
N ALA A 165 47.06 -21.18 -71.88
CA ALA A 165 47.11 -22.63 -71.74
C ALA A 165 45.97 -23.31 -72.53
N GLN A 166 44.76 -22.73 -72.52
CA GLN A 166 43.63 -23.22 -73.29
C GLN A 166 43.88 -23.13 -74.80
N GLU A 167 44.47 -22.04 -75.28
CA GLU A 167 44.84 -21.88 -76.69
C GLU A 167 45.93 -22.88 -77.11
N ASN A 168 46.95 -23.06 -76.27
CA ASN A 168 47.98 -24.08 -76.51
C ASN A 168 47.38 -25.50 -76.55
N ALA A 169 46.38 -25.80 -75.73
CA ALA A 169 45.68 -27.09 -75.75
C ALA A 169 44.89 -27.31 -77.05
N ARG A 170 44.26 -26.25 -77.60
CA ARG A 170 43.61 -26.30 -78.92
C ARG A 170 44.62 -26.57 -80.02
N GLN A 171 45.73 -25.84 -80.04
CA GLN A 171 46.80 -26.04 -81.03
C GLN A 171 47.42 -27.44 -80.94
N ALA A 172 47.64 -27.96 -79.73
CA ALA A 172 48.11 -29.32 -79.53
C ALA A 172 47.14 -30.37 -80.10
N SER A 173 45.83 -30.17 -79.89
CA SER A 173 44.79 -31.05 -80.45
C SER A 173 44.78 -31.02 -81.98
N GLU A 174 44.96 -29.85 -82.58
CA GLU A 174 45.03 -29.68 -84.04
C GLU A 174 46.28 -30.34 -84.64
N LEU A 175 47.44 -30.17 -84.00
CA LEU A 175 48.68 -30.86 -84.39
C LEU A 175 48.54 -32.38 -84.27
N GLN A 176 47.81 -32.89 -83.27
CA GLN A 176 47.56 -34.31 -83.10
C GLN A 176 46.69 -34.88 -84.25
N LEU A 177 45.71 -34.11 -84.72
CA LEU A 177 44.90 -34.45 -85.89
C LEU A 177 45.73 -34.45 -87.19
N GLN A 178 46.62 -33.47 -87.36
CA GLN A 178 47.56 -33.42 -88.48
C GLN A 178 48.55 -34.60 -88.46
N LEU A 179 49.05 -34.97 -87.28
CA LEU A 179 49.92 -36.14 -87.11
C LEU A 179 49.21 -37.43 -87.53
N ALA A 180 47.96 -37.61 -87.10
CA ALA A 180 47.15 -38.79 -87.47
C ALA A 180 46.94 -38.89 -89.00
N THR A 181 46.63 -37.78 -89.66
CA THR A 181 46.47 -37.75 -91.13
C THR A 181 47.78 -38.02 -91.87
N VAL A 182 48.91 -37.52 -91.39
CA VAL A 182 50.24 -37.82 -91.97
C VAL A 182 50.61 -39.29 -91.76
N GLN A 183 50.35 -39.86 -90.58
CA GLN A 183 50.59 -41.28 -90.31
C GLN A 183 49.74 -42.18 -91.22
N GLU A 184 48.49 -41.80 -91.51
CA GLU A 184 47.64 -42.55 -92.43
C GLU A 184 48.12 -42.45 -93.88
N LYS A 185 48.56 -41.27 -94.34
CA LYS A 185 49.20 -41.09 -95.65
C LYS A 185 50.49 -41.92 -95.75
N TYR A 186 51.30 -41.95 -94.70
CA TYR A 186 52.52 -42.77 -94.64
C TYR A 186 52.21 -44.27 -94.74
N LYS A 187 51.19 -44.77 -94.04
CA LYS A 187 50.72 -46.17 -94.16
C LYS A 187 50.30 -46.50 -95.61
N LYS A 188 49.61 -45.59 -96.31
CA LYS A 188 49.22 -45.74 -97.72
C LYS A 188 50.43 -45.75 -98.67
N LEU A 189 51.42 -44.89 -98.44
CA LEU A 189 52.68 -44.85 -99.20
C LEU A 189 53.56 -46.08 -98.96
N LYS A 190 53.64 -46.57 -97.72
CA LYS A 190 54.37 -47.79 -97.36
C LYS A 190 53.79 -49.03 -98.06
N LYS A 191 52.46 -49.12 -98.18
CA LYS A 191 51.78 -50.15 -98.99
C LYS A 191 52.09 -50.02 -100.49
N LYS A 192 52.15 -48.81 -101.05
CA LYS A 192 52.53 -48.58 -102.47
C LYS A 192 54.01 -48.89 -102.75
N LEU A 193 54.90 -48.64 -101.79
CA LEU A 193 56.33 -48.92 -101.90
C LEU A 193 56.64 -50.43 -101.80
N GLN A 194 55.83 -51.21 -101.08
CA GLN A 194 55.94 -52.67 -101.04
C GLN A 194 55.51 -53.35 -102.36
N SER A 195 54.69 -52.68 -103.19
CA SER A 195 54.32 -53.13 -104.55
C SER A 195 55.33 -52.74 -105.65
N GLN A 196 56.40 -52.03 -105.32
CA GLN A 196 57.49 -51.66 -106.24
C GLN A 196 58.85 -52.05 -105.66
N LYS A 197 59.13 -53.36 -105.57
CA LYS A 197 60.48 -53.87 -105.36
C LYS A 197 60.63 -55.27 -105.96
N ALA A 198 60.79 -55.29 -107.29
CA ALA A 198 61.40 -56.38 -108.04
C ALA A 198 62.38 -55.77 -109.05
N ALA A 199 63.66 -55.61 -108.68
CA ALA A 199 64.81 -55.57 -109.59
C ALA A 199 66.14 -55.30 -108.84
N LYS A 200 66.98 -56.33 -108.82
CA LYS A 200 68.45 -56.43 -108.91
C LYS A 200 69.39 -55.49 -108.10
N GLN A 201 70.26 -56.19 -107.35
CA GLN A 201 71.58 -55.86 -106.77
C GLN A 201 72.64 -55.44 -107.82
N PRO A 202 73.94 -55.23 -107.48
CA PRO A 202 74.59 -54.48 -106.38
C PRO A 202 75.75 -53.57 -106.91
N SER A 203 76.28 -52.64 -106.10
CA SER A 203 77.74 -52.33 -106.07
C SER A 203 78.15 -51.13 -105.18
N GLN A 204 77.23 -50.38 -104.55
CA GLN A 204 77.58 -49.34 -103.55
C GLN A 204 76.84 -49.50 -102.21
N THR A 205 76.27 -50.69 -101.99
CA THR A 205 75.27 -50.95 -100.95
C THR A 205 75.88 -51.03 -99.55
N THR A 206 77.12 -51.49 -99.40
CA THR A 206 77.72 -51.73 -98.07
C THR A 206 78.02 -50.44 -97.32
N THR A 207 78.59 -49.43 -97.99
CA THR A 207 78.90 -48.13 -97.36
C THR A 207 77.65 -47.32 -97.05
N TRP A 208 76.63 -47.35 -97.91
CA TRP A 208 75.36 -46.67 -97.67
C TRP A 208 74.53 -47.35 -96.57
N LEU A 209 74.52 -48.69 -96.53
CA LEU A 209 73.86 -49.43 -95.44
C LEU A 209 74.57 -49.22 -94.11
N GLN A 210 75.91 -49.19 -94.08
CA GLN A 210 76.68 -48.85 -92.87
C GLN A 210 76.40 -47.42 -92.41
N THR A 211 76.43 -46.43 -93.31
CA THR A 211 76.10 -45.02 -92.97
C THR A 211 74.66 -44.88 -92.46
N ARG A 212 73.73 -45.63 -93.06
CA ARG A 212 72.32 -45.63 -92.65
C ARG A 212 72.10 -46.36 -91.33
N ALA A 213 72.83 -47.45 -91.06
CA ALA A 213 72.83 -48.13 -89.78
C ALA A 213 73.38 -47.23 -88.67
N SER A 214 74.52 -46.55 -88.89
CA SER A 214 75.07 -45.60 -87.93
C SER A 214 74.16 -44.40 -87.66
N LYS A 215 73.43 -43.89 -88.67
CA LYS A 215 72.41 -42.85 -88.46
C LYS A 215 71.22 -43.37 -87.64
N LEU A 216 70.75 -44.58 -87.92
CA LEU A 216 69.66 -45.19 -87.16
C LEU A 216 70.05 -45.45 -85.71
N GLU A 217 71.28 -45.90 -85.47
CA GLU A 217 71.82 -46.13 -84.12
C GLU A 217 71.97 -44.81 -83.34
N LEU A 218 72.42 -43.73 -84.00
CA LEU A 218 72.45 -42.40 -83.40
C LEU A 218 71.03 -41.87 -83.09
N ASP A 219 70.08 -42.08 -84.00
CA ASP A 219 68.68 -41.67 -83.81
C ASP A 219 68.01 -42.48 -82.69
N GLU A 220 68.33 -43.76 -82.55
CA GLU A 220 67.87 -44.63 -81.45
C GLU A 220 68.41 -44.15 -80.11
N GLN A 221 69.69 -43.81 -80.00
CA GLN A 221 70.26 -43.20 -78.79
C GLN A 221 69.61 -41.86 -78.43
N ARG A 222 69.31 -41.03 -79.44
CA ARG A 222 68.59 -39.75 -79.23
C ARG A 222 67.18 -39.97 -78.75
N LEU A 223 66.49 -40.96 -79.32
CA LEU A 223 65.12 -41.31 -78.92
C LEU A 223 65.09 -41.81 -77.48
N GLU A 224 66.04 -42.66 -77.09
CA GLU A 224 66.08 -43.21 -75.74
C GLU A 224 66.47 -42.16 -74.70
N THR A 225 67.36 -41.23 -75.06
CA THR A 225 67.63 -40.04 -74.23
C THR A 225 66.39 -39.14 -74.08
N ALA A 226 65.60 -38.96 -75.15
CA ALA A 226 64.38 -38.17 -75.11
C ALA A 226 63.29 -38.84 -74.26
N LYS A 227 63.15 -40.16 -74.37
CA LYS A 227 62.23 -40.97 -73.58
C LYS A 227 62.55 -40.90 -72.08
N PHE A 228 63.82 -41.06 -71.70
CA PHE A 228 64.25 -40.90 -70.31
C PHE A 228 63.94 -39.50 -69.75
N LYS A 229 64.14 -38.44 -70.56
CA LYS A 229 63.79 -37.05 -70.16
C LYS A 229 62.29 -36.84 -69.99
N LEU A 230 61.46 -37.49 -70.81
CA LEU A 230 60.00 -37.44 -70.67
C LEU A 230 59.54 -38.17 -69.42
N GLU A 231 60.06 -39.36 -69.16
CA GLU A 231 59.76 -40.16 -67.96
C GLU A 231 60.15 -39.41 -66.68
N LEU A 232 61.30 -38.73 -66.68
CA LEU A 232 61.70 -37.85 -65.57
C LEU A 232 60.73 -36.67 -65.35
N ARG A 233 60.17 -36.11 -66.44
CA ARG A 233 59.18 -35.03 -66.35
C ARG A 233 57.83 -35.54 -65.87
N GLU A 234 57.41 -36.72 -66.31
CA GLU A 234 56.18 -37.38 -65.89
C GLU A 234 56.18 -37.65 -64.38
N ASN A 235 57.29 -38.21 -63.85
CA ASN A 235 57.46 -38.40 -62.41
C ASN A 235 57.39 -37.08 -61.62
N LYS A 236 57.97 -35.99 -62.14
CA LYS A 236 57.87 -34.66 -61.52
C LYS A 236 56.46 -34.08 -61.56
N LEU A 237 55.70 -34.34 -62.62
CA LEU A 237 54.31 -33.91 -62.74
C LEU A 237 53.42 -34.69 -61.78
N SER A 238 53.58 -36.01 -61.70
CA SER A 238 52.87 -36.87 -60.75
C SER A 238 53.10 -36.43 -59.29
N SER A 239 54.35 -36.12 -58.92
CA SER A 239 54.65 -35.59 -57.58
C SER A 239 53.97 -34.24 -57.30
N LYS A 240 53.91 -33.34 -58.28
CA LYS A 240 53.20 -32.05 -58.14
C LYS A 240 51.69 -32.23 -58.08
N GLU A 241 51.14 -33.19 -58.81
CA GLU A 241 49.71 -33.52 -58.78
C GLU A 241 49.30 -34.01 -57.39
N GLU A 242 50.11 -34.86 -56.77
CA GLU A 242 49.88 -35.32 -55.39
C GLU A 242 49.96 -34.17 -54.36
N GLU A 243 50.90 -33.23 -54.52
CA GLU A 243 50.95 -32.04 -53.67
C GLU A 243 49.74 -31.12 -53.84
N LEU A 244 49.24 -30.95 -55.06
CA LEU A 244 48.05 -30.16 -55.33
C LEU A 244 46.80 -30.83 -54.76
N GLU A 245 46.70 -32.15 -54.83
CA GLU A 245 45.58 -32.90 -54.24
C GLU A 245 45.57 -32.78 -52.71
N LYS A 246 46.74 -32.90 -52.06
CA LYS A 246 46.87 -32.64 -50.62
C LYS A 246 46.41 -31.23 -50.23
N LYS A 247 46.76 -30.21 -51.03
CA LYS A 247 46.29 -28.83 -50.81
C LYS A 247 44.79 -28.67 -51.01
N ARG A 248 44.20 -29.36 -52.00
CA ARG A 248 42.74 -29.35 -52.24
C ARG A 248 41.98 -29.93 -51.05
N VAL A 249 42.42 -31.09 -50.54
CA VAL A 249 41.81 -31.73 -49.38
C VAL A 249 41.89 -30.83 -48.14
N ALA A 250 43.06 -30.26 -47.86
CA ALA A 250 43.24 -29.36 -46.72
C ALA A 250 42.34 -28.11 -46.78
N LEU A 251 42.16 -27.52 -47.97
CA LEU A 251 41.24 -26.40 -48.17
C LEU A 251 39.78 -26.80 -47.96
N GLN A 252 39.38 -27.98 -48.43
CA GLN A 252 38.03 -28.49 -48.25
C GLN A 252 37.72 -28.80 -46.78
N GLU A 253 38.67 -29.37 -46.04
CA GLU A 253 38.56 -29.57 -44.60
C GLU A 253 38.42 -28.23 -43.85
N GLN A 254 39.23 -27.23 -44.23
CA GLN A 254 39.15 -25.89 -43.65
C GLN A 254 37.79 -25.21 -43.92
N GLU A 255 37.25 -25.34 -45.13
CA GLU A 255 35.93 -24.81 -45.49
C GLU A 255 34.83 -25.46 -44.64
N GLN A 256 34.91 -26.78 -44.45
CA GLN A 256 33.97 -27.52 -43.63
C GLN A 256 34.03 -27.09 -42.15
N GLU A 257 35.23 -26.90 -41.60
CA GLU A 257 35.45 -26.40 -40.24
C GLU A 257 34.82 -25.00 -40.06
N GLN A 258 35.07 -24.09 -41.01
CA GLN A 258 34.49 -22.75 -41.00
C GLN A 258 32.96 -22.78 -41.09
N ASN A 259 32.39 -23.67 -41.89
CA ASN A 259 30.95 -23.80 -42.03
C ASN A 259 30.28 -24.37 -40.74
N ASN A 260 30.93 -25.32 -40.08
CA ASN A 260 30.51 -25.84 -38.78
C ASN A 260 30.53 -24.72 -37.72
N GLU A 261 31.60 -23.94 -37.68
CA GLU A 261 31.74 -22.84 -36.73
C GLU A 261 30.72 -21.72 -37.00
N ARG A 262 30.49 -21.38 -38.27
CA ARG A 262 29.44 -20.43 -38.67
C ARG A 262 28.05 -20.89 -38.23
N SER A 263 27.77 -22.19 -38.35
CA SER A 263 26.51 -22.79 -37.90
C SER A 263 26.35 -22.72 -36.37
N ARG A 264 27.43 -23.00 -35.62
CA ARG A 264 27.47 -22.88 -34.16
C ARG A 264 27.22 -21.45 -33.70
N LEU A 265 27.91 -20.48 -34.29
CA LEU A 265 27.75 -19.05 -33.96
C LEU A 265 26.35 -18.54 -34.31
N LYS A 266 25.76 -19.00 -35.42
CA LYS A 266 24.38 -18.67 -35.79
C LYS A 266 23.37 -19.19 -34.76
N ALA A 267 23.56 -20.40 -34.25
CA ALA A 267 22.71 -20.96 -33.19
C ALA A 267 22.87 -20.20 -31.87
N GLN A 268 24.09 -19.82 -31.49
CA GLN A 268 24.34 -19.00 -30.29
C GLN A 268 23.70 -17.63 -30.39
N ARG A 269 23.84 -16.96 -31.54
CA ARG A 269 23.20 -15.65 -31.78
C ARG A 269 21.68 -15.73 -31.66
N PHE A 270 21.07 -16.77 -32.22
CA PHE A 270 19.62 -17.00 -32.08
C PHE A 270 19.18 -17.16 -30.62
N MET A 271 19.96 -17.88 -29.81
CA MET A 271 19.68 -18.04 -28.38
C MET A 271 19.79 -16.72 -27.62
N LEU A 272 20.85 -15.95 -27.89
CA LEU A 272 21.08 -14.61 -27.31
C LEU A 272 19.96 -13.64 -27.69
N ASP A 273 19.56 -13.58 -28.96
CA ASP A 273 18.46 -12.71 -29.42
C ASP A 273 17.15 -13.06 -28.69
N LYS A 274 16.89 -14.35 -28.46
CA LYS A 274 15.71 -14.81 -27.70
C LYS A 274 15.80 -14.41 -26.23
N GLU A 275 16.98 -14.42 -25.64
CA GLU A 275 17.20 -14.03 -24.25
C GLU A 275 17.08 -12.52 -24.05
N ILE A 276 17.68 -11.72 -24.93
CA ILE A 276 17.50 -10.26 -24.99
C ILE A 276 16.02 -9.93 -25.07
N LYS A 277 15.27 -10.57 -25.99
CA LYS A 277 13.83 -10.34 -26.10
C LYS A 277 13.06 -10.64 -24.82
N ARG A 278 13.38 -11.73 -24.10
CA ARG A 278 12.76 -12.03 -22.80
C ARG A 278 13.12 -10.99 -21.74
N HIS A 279 14.36 -10.49 -21.73
CA HIS A 279 14.78 -9.45 -20.81
C HIS A 279 14.06 -8.13 -21.08
N ASP A 280 13.89 -7.76 -22.35
CA ASP A 280 13.13 -6.57 -22.76
C ASP A 280 11.66 -6.69 -22.35
N GLU A 281 11.01 -7.81 -22.66
CA GLU A 281 9.63 -8.09 -22.24
C GLU A 281 9.50 -7.98 -20.72
N LYS A 282 10.40 -8.60 -19.96
CA LYS A 282 10.39 -8.52 -18.50
C LYS A 282 10.59 -7.09 -17.99
N ALA A 283 11.54 -6.34 -18.57
CA ALA A 283 11.80 -4.96 -18.20
C ALA A 283 10.57 -4.07 -18.44
N THR A 284 9.84 -4.29 -19.54
CA THR A 284 8.59 -3.57 -19.81
C THR A 284 7.49 -3.91 -18.79
N THR A 285 7.34 -5.19 -18.43
CA THR A 285 6.36 -5.61 -17.42
C THR A 285 6.70 -5.07 -16.03
N ASP A 286 7.98 -5.09 -15.65
CA ASP A 286 8.44 -4.56 -14.36
C ASP A 286 8.24 -3.04 -14.30
N LYS A 287 8.49 -2.32 -15.41
CA LYS A 287 8.21 -0.89 -15.51
C LYS A 287 6.72 -0.57 -15.34
N GLN A 288 5.84 -1.30 -16.03
CA GLN A 288 4.38 -1.12 -15.89
C GLN A 288 3.90 -1.45 -14.47
N ALA A 289 4.44 -2.50 -13.85
CA ALA A 289 4.11 -2.87 -12.47
C ALA A 289 4.55 -1.77 -11.49
N HIS A 290 5.75 -1.20 -11.69
CA HIS A 290 6.24 -0.10 -10.88
C HIS A 290 5.38 1.16 -11.05
N GLU A 291 5.06 1.57 -12.27
CA GLU A 291 4.17 2.72 -12.54
C GLU A 291 2.80 2.54 -11.87
N THR A 292 2.23 1.34 -11.98
CA THR A 292 0.95 1.00 -11.33
C THR A 292 1.05 1.08 -9.81
N HIS A 293 2.15 0.59 -9.23
CA HIS A 293 2.41 0.69 -7.80
C HIS A 293 2.52 2.15 -7.35
N MET A 294 3.27 2.99 -8.08
CA MET A 294 3.43 4.40 -7.78
C MET A 294 2.10 5.17 -7.85
N MET A 295 1.25 4.87 -8.85
CA MET A 295 -0.10 5.45 -8.91
C MET A 295 -0.96 5.07 -7.70
N LYS A 296 -0.93 3.80 -7.27
CA LYS A 296 -1.64 3.35 -6.06
C LYS A 296 -1.12 4.03 -4.81
N GLN A 297 0.21 4.18 -4.69
CA GLN A 297 0.83 4.88 -3.56
C GLN A 297 0.42 6.35 -3.52
N LYS A 298 0.41 7.04 -4.67
CA LYS A 298 -0.06 8.43 -4.77
C LYS A 298 -1.52 8.57 -4.36
N ALA A 299 -2.41 7.69 -4.84
CA ALA A 299 -3.81 7.69 -4.45
C ALA A 299 -4.01 7.49 -2.93
N MET A 300 -3.20 6.62 -2.31
CA MET A 300 -3.23 6.41 -0.86
C MET A 300 -2.78 7.67 -0.09
N LEU A 301 -1.76 8.38 -0.57
CA LEU A 301 -1.31 9.63 0.03
C LEU A 301 -2.36 10.73 -0.10
N ASP A 302 -3.06 10.81 -1.23
CA ASP A 302 -4.17 11.76 -1.44
C ASP A 302 -5.32 11.46 -0.46
N GLU A 303 -5.65 10.18 -0.22
CA GLU A 303 -6.64 9.78 0.78
C GLU A 303 -6.21 10.14 2.22
N ILE A 304 -4.94 9.91 2.57
CA ILE A 304 -4.41 10.27 3.89
C ILE A 304 -4.51 11.78 4.10
N THR A 305 -4.17 12.58 3.08
CA THR A 305 -4.25 14.04 3.13
C THR A 305 -5.70 14.51 3.34
N LYS A 306 -6.66 13.96 2.57
CA LYS A 306 -8.09 14.25 2.77
C LYS A 306 -8.57 13.92 4.19
N LYS A 307 -8.15 12.77 4.74
CA LYS A 307 -8.50 12.38 6.12
C LYS A 307 -7.87 13.29 7.16
N LYS A 308 -6.64 13.75 6.94
CA LYS A 308 -5.96 14.72 7.81
C LYS A 308 -6.72 16.05 7.84
N ASP A 309 -7.13 16.56 6.69
CA ASP A 309 -7.88 17.83 6.61
C ASP A 309 -9.27 17.71 7.26
N ALA A 310 -9.95 16.58 7.07
CA ALA A 310 -11.22 16.29 7.75
C ALA A 310 -11.07 16.22 9.28
N LEU A 311 -9.99 15.62 9.78
CA LEU A 311 -9.67 15.58 11.22
C LEU A 311 -9.41 17.00 11.77
N ALA A 312 -8.66 17.83 11.05
CA ALA A 312 -8.41 19.21 11.44
C ALA A 312 -9.73 20.02 11.52
N SER A 313 -10.64 19.81 10.56
CA SER A 313 -11.98 20.40 10.59
C SER A 313 -12.80 19.92 11.80
N HIS A 314 -12.77 18.63 12.11
CA HIS A 314 -13.46 18.08 13.28
C HIS A 314 -12.92 18.66 14.60
N GLU A 315 -11.60 18.83 14.73
CA GLU A 315 -11.00 19.44 15.93
C GLU A 315 -11.41 20.90 16.10
N SER A 316 -11.50 21.65 14.99
CA SER A 316 -12.03 23.02 14.98
C SER A 316 -13.49 23.06 15.45
N LEU A 317 -14.35 22.20 14.88
CA LEU A 317 -15.76 22.10 15.27
C LEU A 317 -15.94 21.71 16.74
N LYS A 318 -15.11 20.80 17.25
CA LYS A 318 -15.11 20.40 18.66
C LYS A 318 -14.79 21.59 19.56
N LYS A 319 -13.76 22.38 19.22
CA LYS A 319 -13.41 23.60 19.96
C LYS A 319 -14.55 24.62 19.97
N THR A 320 -15.22 24.81 18.83
CA THR A 320 -16.40 25.68 18.73
C THR A 320 -17.57 25.16 19.58
N ALA A 321 -17.82 23.85 19.55
CA ALA A 321 -18.88 23.24 20.35
C ALA A 321 -18.62 23.38 21.86
N ASP A 322 -17.37 23.22 22.30
CA ASP A 322 -17.00 23.38 23.70
C ASP A 322 -17.09 24.86 24.16
N ASP A 323 -16.74 25.83 23.30
CA ASP A 323 -16.98 27.25 23.58
C ASP A 323 -18.47 27.58 23.72
N TRP A 324 -19.32 27.02 22.85
CA TRP A 324 -20.77 27.16 22.95
C TRP A 324 -21.33 26.55 24.23
N LYS A 325 -20.88 25.35 24.64
CA LYS A 325 -21.27 24.75 25.92
C LYS A 325 -20.90 25.67 27.09
N GLN A 326 -19.69 26.23 27.09
CA GLN A 326 -19.26 27.16 28.14
C GLN A 326 -20.09 28.43 28.17
N LYS A 327 -20.49 28.97 27.00
CA LYS A 327 -21.43 30.10 26.92
C LYS A 327 -22.80 29.75 27.48
N CYS A 328 -23.34 28.58 27.17
CA CYS A 328 -24.62 28.13 27.73
C CYS A 328 -24.55 28.01 29.26
N ILE A 329 -23.51 27.38 29.80
CA ILE A 329 -23.31 27.26 31.26
C ILE A 329 -23.23 28.64 31.91
N ARG A 330 -22.49 29.59 31.32
CA ARG A 330 -22.43 30.97 31.82
C ARG A 330 -23.80 31.65 31.82
N ALA A 331 -24.54 31.55 30.72
CA ALA A 331 -25.88 32.13 30.61
C ALA A 331 -26.87 31.52 31.61
N GLU A 332 -26.81 30.19 31.84
CA GLU A 332 -27.62 29.52 32.85
C GLU A 332 -27.28 29.99 34.26
N ASN A 333 -26.00 30.13 34.59
CA ASN A 333 -25.55 30.65 35.88
C ASN A 333 -25.97 32.11 36.08
N GLU A 334 -25.85 32.96 35.05
CA GLU A 334 -26.31 34.35 35.08
C GLU A 334 -27.83 34.43 35.27
N ALA A 335 -28.60 33.58 34.56
CA ALA A 335 -30.05 33.51 34.73
C ALA A 335 -30.44 33.01 36.13
N ALA A 336 -29.71 32.03 36.69
CA ALA A 336 -29.91 31.56 38.05
C ALA A 336 -29.62 32.67 39.07
N ALA A 337 -28.50 33.40 38.91
CA ALA A 337 -28.15 34.53 39.75
C ALA A 337 -29.18 35.66 39.66
N ALA A 338 -29.75 35.92 38.47
CA ALA A 338 -30.80 36.91 38.28
C ALA A 338 -32.14 36.51 38.91
N ARG A 339 -32.47 35.21 39.04
CA ARG A 339 -33.70 34.74 39.69
C ARG A 339 -33.70 34.93 41.21
N VAL A 340 -32.53 34.88 41.85
CA VAL A 340 -32.38 35.06 43.31
C VAL A 340 -32.97 36.39 43.81
N PRO A 341 -32.64 37.57 43.25
CA PRO A 341 -33.22 38.83 43.70
C PRO A 341 -34.73 38.93 43.41
N TYR A 342 -35.25 38.31 42.35
CA TYR A 342 -36.70 38.28 42.10
C TYR A 342 -37.45 37.46 43.15
N ALA A 343 -36.92 36.30 43.55
CA ALA A 343 -37.50 35.49 44.63
C ALA A 343 -37.48 36.23 45.98
N THR A 344 -36.40 36.95 46.27
CA THR A 344 -36.31 37.80 47.47
C THR A 344 -37.29 38.97 47.42
N LEU A 345 -37.48 39.59 46.25
CA LEU A 345 -38.44 40.68 46.07
C LEU A 345 -39.88 40.20 46.30
N GLU A 346 -40.25 39.04 45.77
CA GLU A 346 -41.58 38.45 45.94
C GLU A 346 -41.87 38.13 47.41
N SER A 347 -40.90 37.53 48.11
CA SER A 347 -40.99 37.29 49.56
C SER A 347 -41.17 38.59 50.37
N LEU A 348 -40.44 39.65 50.02
CA LEU A 348 -40.56 40.96 50.68
C LEU A 348 -41.90 41.63 50.34
N GLN A 349 -42.46 41.42 49.15
CA GLN A 349 -43.78 41.94 48.78
C GLN A 349 -44.90 41.26 49.58
N ASP A 350 -44.82 39.95 49.76
CA ASP A 350 -45.78 39.19 50.56
C ASP A 350 -45.73 39.59 52.03
N GLU A 351 -44.52 39.78 52.59
CA GLU A 351 -44.33 40.26 53.96
C GLU A 351 -44.88 41.68 54.14
N ASN A 352 -44.62 42.58 53.19
CA ASN A 352 -45.20 43.94 53.20
C ASN A 352 -46.74 43.91 53.12
N ARG A 353 -47.32 43.05 52.28
CA ARG A 353 -48.78 42.90 52.18
C ARG A 353 -49.38 42.38 53.49
N PHE A 354 -48.67 41.49 54.18
CA PHE A 354 -49.08 40.97 55.47
C PHE A 354 -49.01 42.04 56.58
N LEU A 355 -47.88 42.77 56.68
CA LEU A 355 -47.73 43.89 57.62
C LEU A 355 -48.79 44.97 57.39
N LYS A 356 -49.14 45.25 56.13
CA LYS A 356 -50.20 46.21 55.80
C LYS A 356 -51.55 45.81 56.41
N LYS A 357 -51.94 44.54 56.35
CA LYS A 357 -53.18 44.03 56.98
C LYS A 357 -53.19 44.19 58.49
N ILE A 358 -52.03 44.01 59.14
CA ILE A 358 -51.89 44.23 60.58
C ILE A 358 -52.13 45.71 60.91
N VAL A 359 -51.49 46.62 60.17
CA VAL A 359 -51.65 48.07 60.34
C VAL A 359 -53.11 48.47 60.13
N ASP A 360 -53.75 47.99 59.07
CA ASP A 360 -55.16 48.31 58.78
C ASP A 360 -56.08 47.78 59.89
N SER A 361 -55.77 46.62 60.48
CA SER A 361 -56.52 46.09 61.63
C SER A 361 -56.33 46.94 62.89
N LEU A 362 -55.11 47.42 63.16
CA LEU A 362 -54.84 48.32 64.29
C LEU A 362 -55.57 49.66 64.13
N ASP A 363 -55.60 50.21 62.91
CA ASP A 363 -56.35 51.43 62.63
C ASP A 363 -57.87 51.19 62.75
N ALA A 364 -58.36 50.03 62.32
CA ALA A 364 -59.75 49.62 62.51
C ALA A 364 -60.11 49.46 64.00
N CYS A 365 -59.22 48.91 64.84
CA CYS A 365 -59.40 48.89 66.30
C CYS A 365 -59.65 50.31 66.83
N CYS A 366 -58.71 51.22 66.55
CA CYS A 366 -58.74 52.59 67.05
C CYS A 366 -59.96 53.37 66.57
N SER A 367 -60.28 53.28 65.28
CA SER A 367 -61.42 53.97 64.69
C SER A 367 -62.76 53.44 65.19
N THR A 368 -62.89 52.13 65.42
CA THR A 368 -64.11 51.53 65.98
C THR A 368 -64.29 51.90 67.44
N GLU A 369 -63.22 51.85 68.26
CA GLU A 369 -63.27 52.31 69.65
C GLU A 369 -63.66 53.78 69.73
N ARG A 370 -63.10 54.64 68.86
CA ARG A 370 -63.46 56.05 68.78
C ARG A 370 -64.94 56.23 68.44
N ARG A 371 -65.49 55.47 67.48
CA ARG A 371 -66.91 55.57 67.11
C ARG A 371 -67.84 55.15 68.24
N ILE A 372 -67.50 54.08 68.96
CA ILE A 372 -68.21 53.66 70.19
C ILE A 372 -68.19 54.79 71.22
N ASP A 373 -67.01 55.40 71.41
CA ASP A 373 -66.83 56.47 72.38
C ASP A 373 -67.63 57.74 72.00
N ASP A 374 -67.57 58.18 70.74
CA ASP A 374 -68.32 59.33 70.24
C ASP A 374 -69.83 59.12 70.39
N PHE A 375 -70.33 57.91 70.06
CA PHE A 375 -71.75 57.57 70.19
C PHE A 375 -72.24 57.71 71.64
N ALA A 376 -71.46 57.20 72.60
CA ALA A 376 -71.81 57.24 74.01
C ALA A 376 -71.59 58.63 74.64
N LYS A 377 -70.60 59.41 74.18
CA LYS A 377 -70.35 60.79 74.64
C LYS A 377 -71.54 61.71 74.39
N HIS A 378 -72.23 61.56 73.27
CA HIS A 378 -73.41 62.39 72.95
C HIS A 378 -74.62 62.13 73.87
N ARG A 379 -74.60 61.08 74.69
CA ARG A 379 -75.78 60.62 75.44
C ARG A 379 -75.59 60.58 76.97
N VAL A 380 -74.37 60.76 77.48
CA VAL A 380 -74.07 60.76 78.92
C VAL A 380 -73.12 61.90 79.29
N ASN A 381 -73.52 62.76 80.24
CA ASN A 381 -72.72 63.90 80.69
C ASN A 381 -71.40 63.48 81.40
N ASP A 382 -71.41 62.36 82.13
CA ASP A 382 -70.23 61.82 82.85
C ASP A 382 -69.46 60.76 82.04
N PHE A 383 -69.56 60.80 80.71
CA PHE A 383 -68.97 59.81 79.80
C PHE A 383 -67.45 59.56 80.01
N GLN A 384 -66.70 60.60 80.40
CA GLN A 384 -65.24 60.53 80.53
C GLN A 384 -64.75 59.59 81.64
N THR A 385 -65.55 59.36 82.69
CA THR A 385 -65.19 58.50 83.82
C THR A 385 -65.69 57.05 83.67
N MET A 386 -66.51 56.75 82.65
CA MET A 386 -67.07 55.42 82.42
C MET A 386 -66.05 54.44 81.78
N PRO A 387 -65.91 53.20 82.30
CA PRO A 387 -65.13 52.14 81.65
C PRO A 387 -65.66 51.78 80.26
N ARG A 388 -64.76 51.43 79.33
CA ARG A 388 -65.12 51.05 77.94
C ARG A 388 -66.11 49.89 77.82
N LYS A 389 -66.07 48.95 78.77
CA LYS A 389 -67.04 47.85 78.85
C LYS A 389 -68.44 48.38 79.14
N SER A 390 -68.56 49.23 80.15
CA SER A 390 -69.81 49.87 80.56
C SER A 390 -70.38 50.78 79.47
N ARG A 391 -69.53 51.42 78.65
CA ARG A 391 -69.98 52.19 77.48
C ARG A 391 -70.69 51.32 76.44
N ARG A 392 -70.15 50.13 76.13
CA ARG A 392 -70.79 49.19 75.19
C ARG A 392 -72.08 48.60 75.75
N GLU A 393 -72.08 48.22 77.02
CA GLU A 393 -73.27 47.71 77.72
C GLU A 393 -74.39 48.76 77.75
N LEU A 394 -74.04 50.04 77.96
CA LEU A 394 -74.99 51.14 77.85
C LEU A 394 -75.61 51.24 76.46
N ILE A 395 -74.80 51.16 75.39
CA ILE A 395 -75.29 51.20 74.00
C ILE A 395 -76.26 50.04 73.73
N ILE A 396 -75.93 48.84 74.21
CA ILE A 396 -76.77 47.65 74.07
C ILE A 396 -78.08 47.84 74.83
N SER A 397 -78.02 48.25 76.09
CA SER A 397 -79.21 48.49 76.93
C SER A 397 -80.11 49.57 76.33
N TRP A 398 -79.53 50.60 75.70
CA TRP A 398 -80.28 51.62 75.00
C TRP A 398 -81.01 51.04 73.78
N LEU A 399 -80.31 50.25 72.95
CA LEU A 399 -80.88 49.53 71.81
C LEU A 399 -81.95 48.52 72.20
N GLU A 400 -81.82 47.83 73.32
CA GLU A 400 -82.84 46.88 73.83
C GLU A 400 -84.20 47.57 74.04
N GLY A 401 -84.20 48.87 74.36
CA GLY A 401 -85.41 49.68 74.45
C GLY A 401 -86.10 49.97 73.10
N PHE A 402 -85.40 49.81 71.97
CA PHE A 402 -85.92 50.08 70.62
C PHE A 402 -86.09 48.81 69.77
N ASP A 403 -85.07 47.95 69.72
CA ASP A 403 -85.05 46.71 68.93
C ASP A 403 -84.14 45.65 69.58
N HIS A 404 -84.78 44.70 70.27
CA HIS A 404 -84.09 43.58 70.92
C HIS A 404 -83.27 42.70 69.96
N ARG A 405 -83.69 42.56 68.68
CA ARG A 405 -82.92 41.73 67.73
C ARG A 405 -81.63 42.44 67.37
N ARG A 406 -81.69 43.72 66.97
CA ARG A 406 -80.47 44.52 66.68
C ARG A 406 -79.54 44.61 67.89
N ALA A 407 -80.08 44.76 69.11
CA ALA A 407 -79.28 44.74 70.32
C ALA A 407 -78.49 43.44 70.51
N SER A 408 -79.13 42.29 70.29
CA SER A 408 -78.48 40.97 70.38
C SER A 408 -77.37 40.79 69.32
N TRP A 409 -77.59 41.27 68.08
CA TRP A 409 -76.59 41.23 67.02
C TRP A 409 -75.38 42.12 67.35
N LEU A 410 -75.63 43.35 67.78
CA LEU A 410 -74.56 44.28 68.15
C LEU A 410 -73.78 43.78 69.38
N HIS A 411 -74.45 43.14 70.35
CA HIS A 411 -73.77 42.50 71.48
C HIS A 411 -72.81 41.40 71.00
N GLY A 412 -73.25 40.53 70.09
CA GLY A 412 -72.39 39.52 69.47
C GLY A 412 -71.19 40.11 68.74
N ARG A 413 -71.41 41.21 67.99
CA ARG A 413 -70.34 41.95 67.29
C ARG A 413 -69.36 42.60 68.27
N PHE A 414 -69.84 43.24 69.33
CA PHE A 414 -68.97 43.81 70.36
C PHE A 414 -68.14 42.75 71.09
N ALA A 415 -68.71 41.58 71.37
CA ALA A 415 -67.97 40.47 71.97
C ALA A 415 -66.86 39.97 71.03
N ALA A 416 -67.16 39.78 69.73
CA ALA A 416 -66.19 39.39 68.72
C ALA A 416 -65.09 40.46 68.54
N PHE A 417 -65.48 41.73 68.47
CA PHE A 417 -64.55 42.85 68.38
C PHE A 417 -63.61 42.91 69.58
N VAL A 418 -64.12 42.82 70.81
CA VAL A 418 -63.28 42.87 72.02
C VAL A 418 -62.33 41.68 72.09
N HIS A 419 -62.79 40.48 71.74
CA HIS A 419 -61.95 39.28 71.70
C HIS A 419 -60.76 39.46 70.75
N ASP A 420 -61.03 39.84 69.49
CA ASP A 420 -60.00 39.96 68.47
C ASP A 420 -59.13 41.20 68.70
N ARG A 421 -59.70 42.32 69.19
CA ARG A 421 -58.95 43.52 69.57
C ARG A 421 -57.98 43.25 70.72
N ASN A 422 -58.37 42.48 71.74
CA ASN A 422 -57.45 42.12 72.82
C ASN A 422 -56.27 41.30 72.30
N ARG A 423 -56.54 40.35 71.40
CA ARG A 423 -55.49 39.57 70.75
C ARG A 423 -54.55 40.42 69.91
N ILE A 424 -55.08 41.41 69.18
CA ILE A 424 -54.29 42.32 68.34
C ILE A 424 -53.47 43.30 69.20
N CYS A 425 -54.07 43.92 70.22
CA CYS A 425 -53.50 45.07 70.91
C CYS A 425 -52.80 44.74 72.24
N HIS A 426 -53.06 43.60 72.85
CA HIS A 426 -52.60 43.29 74.22
C HIS A 426 -51.94 41.92 74.35
N ASP A 427 -52.49 40.89 73.71
CA ASP A 427 -52.07 39.51 73.99
C ASP A 427 -50.93 39.01 73.08
N ASN A 428 -50.29 39.91 72.31
CA ASN A 428 -49.29 39.58 71.28
C ASN A 428 -49.78 38.51 70.27
N GLY A 429 -51.09 38.32 70.15
CA GLY A 429 -51.75 37.31 69.34
C GLY A 429 -52.11 37.79 67.93
N VAL A 430 -51.48 38.88 67.46
CA VAL A 430 -51.82 39.56 66.20
C VAL A 430 -51.81 38.61 65.01
N LEU A 431 -50.86 37.66 64.95
CA LEU A 431 -50.74 36.67 63.87
C LEU A 431 -51.83 35.60 63.88
N GLN A 432 -52.57 35.47 64.98
CA GLN A 432 -53.59 34.43 65.20
C GLN A 432 -55.01 34.95 64.98
N VAL A 433 -55.15 36.20 64.57
CA VAL A 433 -56.43 36.83 64.26
C VAL A 433 -56.66 36.80 62.75
N ASP A 434 -57.86 36.40 62.34
CA ASP A 434 -58.29 36.59 60.96
C ASP A 434 -58.56 38.09 60.73
N HIS A 435 -57.54 38.79 60.25
CA HIS A 435 -57.58 40.24 59.99
C HIS A 435 -58.71 40.64 59.04
N ASN A 436 -59.03 39.83 58.03
CA ASN A 436 -60.13 40.16 57.11
C ASN A 436 -61.48 40.08 57.82
N ARG A 437 -61.68 39.07 58.67
CA ARG A 437 -62.88 38.95 59.49
C ARG A 437 -62.97 40.08 60.51
N PHE A 438 -61.86 40.42 61.16
CA PHE A 438 -61.81 41.49 62.15
C PHE A 438 -62.15 42.87 61.56
N LEU A 439 -61.60 43.20 60.39
CA LEU A 439 -61.92 44.43 59.65
C LEU A 439 -63.42 44.52 59.34
N ARG A 440 -64.02 43.42 58.86
CA ARG A 440 -65.47 43.37 58.61
C ARG A 440 -66.29 43.63 59.88
N VAL A 441 -65.93 43.00 61.00
CA VAL A 441 -66.63 43.22 62.28
C VAL A 441 -66.52 44.68 62.73
N CYS A 442 -65.35 45.31 62.56
CA CYS A 442 -65.15 46.73 62.84
C CYS A 442 -66.09 47.62 62.00
N ASP A 443 -66.16 47.38 60.69
CA ASP A 443 -67.00 48.16 59.78
C ASP A 443 -68.50 47.95 60.06
N GLU A 444 -68.91 46.71 60.34
CA GLU A 444 -70.29 46.40 60.71
C GLU A 444 -70.72 47.10 62.00
N ILE A 445 -69.86 47.17 63.03
CA ILE A 445 -70.14 47.92 64.26
C ILE A 445 -70.29 49.41 63.97
N LYS A 446 -69.40 50.00 63.16
CA LYS A 446 -69.50 51.42 62.80
C LYS A 446 -70.81 51.71 62.07
N GLN A 447 -71.17 50.89 61.10
CA GLN A 447 -72.43 51.01 60.37
C GLN A 447 -73.66 50.90 61.28
N ASP A 448 -73.66 49.95 62.22
CA ASP A 448 -74.75 49.81 63.19
C ASP A 448 -74.91 51.06 64.06
N LEU A 449 -73.79 51.63 64.53
CA LEU A 449 -73.77 52.85 65.35
C LEU A 449 -74.18 54.08 64.53
N ASP A 450 -73.76 54.19 63.27
CA ASP A 450 -74.16 55.26 62.36
C ASP A 450 -75.67 55.22 62.10
N GLN A 451 -76.21 54.04 61.78
CA GLN A 451 -77.63 53.86 61.58
C GLN A 451 -78.41 54.16 62.86
N LEU A 452 -77.91 53.73 64.02
CA LEU A 452 -78.55 54.02 65.30
C LEU A 452 -78.54 55.51 65.65
N ASP A 453 -77.44 56.22 65.37
CA ASP A 453 -77.38 57.68 65.51
C ASP A 453 -78.44 58.36 64.64
N GLU A 454 -78.59 57.92 63.39
CA GLU A 454 -79.57 58.45 62.45
C GLU A 454 -81.01 58.15 62.89
N ASP A 455 -81.29 56.91 63.32
CA ASP A 455 -82.57 56.50 63.87
C ASP A 455 -82.93 57.35 65.12
N THR A 456 -81.94 57.64 65.98
CA THR A 456 -82.12 58.49 67.17
C THR A 456 -82.46 59.93 66.80
N ARG A 457 -81.77 60.51 65.80
CA ARG A 457 -82.05 61.88 65.34
C ARG A 457 -83.44 61.99 64.71
N ASN A 458 -83.84 60.99 63.92
CA ASN A 458 -85.14 60.96 63.27
C ASN A 458 -86.29 60.76 64.28
N ALA A 459 -86.08 60.00 65.36
CA ALA A 459 -87.02 59.89 66.46
C ALA A 459 -87.19 61.22 67.23
N HIS A 460 -86.14 62.03 67.34
CA HIS A 460 -86.21 63.39 67.92
C HIS A 460 -86.84 64.45 67.00
N LEU A 461 -87.03 64.16 65.70
CA LEU A 461 -87.68 65.06 64.72
C LEU A 461 -89.18 64.73 64.51
N LEU A 462 -89.66 63.59 65.01
CA LEU A 462 -91.06 63.16 64.96
C LEU A 462 -91.83 63.39 66.28
N LEU A 463 -91.17 64.01 67.27
CA LEU A 463 -91.72 64.62 68.49
C LEU A 463 -91.52 66.13 68.41
#